data_AF-A0A829R9K2-F1
#
_entry.id   AF-A0A829R9K2-F1
#
_cell.length_a   1.000
_cell.length_b   1.000
_cell.length_c   1.000
_cell.angle_alpha   90.00
_cell.angle_beta   90.00
_cell.angle_gamma   90.00
#
_symmetry.space_group_name_H-M   'P 1'
#
loop_
_entity.id
_entity.type
_entity.pdbx_description
1 polymer ?
#
loop_
_entity_poly.entity_id
_entity_poly.type
_entity_poly.pdbx_seq_one_letter_code
_entity_poly.pdbx_strand_id
1 'polypeptide(L)'
;MEERIISGESVNPEEESFEMSLRPQLLAHYIGQDKVKDNLKIFIEAAKKRNEALDHVLLYGPPGLGKTTLAMVIANEMGAGIRTTSGPAIERPGDLATILTSLEPGGCFIYR
;
A
#
# COMPACT_ATOMS: atom_id res chain seq x y z
N MET A 1 -18.62 -35.92 -3.71
CA MET A 1 -18.46 -34.49 -3.39
C MET A 1 -17.06 -34.36 -2.83
N GLU A 2 -16.12 -33.90 -3.65
CA GLU A 2 -14.78 -33.56 -3.19
C GLU A 2 -14.86 -32.19 -2.52
N GLU A 3 -14.63 -32.19 -1.22
CA GLU A 3 -14.58 -31.01 -0.38
C GLU A 3 -13.28 -30.26 -0.72
N ARG A 4 -13.39 -29.12 -1.43
CA ARG A 4 -12.28 -28.18 -1.61
C ARG A 4 -11.98 -27.54 -0.25
N ILE A 5 -11.07 -28.15 0.50
CA ILE A 5 -10.43 -27.55 1.67
C ILE A 5 -9.21 -26.77 1.16
N ILE A 6 -9.40 -25.52 0.78
CA ILE A 6 -8.29 -24.56 0.74
C ILE A 6 -8.82 -23.28 1.41
N SER A 7 -8.81 -23.28 2.74
CA SER A 7 -8.92 -22.07 3.54
C SER A 7 -7.63 -21.27 3.32
N GLY A 8 -7.74 -20.12 2.64
CA GLY A 8 -6.63 -19.22 2.33
C GLY A 8 -6.13 -18.40 3.52
N GLU A 9 -6.05 -19.01 4.70
CA GLU A 9 -5.37 -18.43 5.87
C GLU A 9 -4.06 -19.18 6.04
N SER A 10 -2.97 -18.62 5.53
CA SER A 10 -1.61 -19.10 5.79
C SER A 10 -1.31 -18.92 7.27
N VAL A 11 -1.33 -20.04 8.02
CA VAL A 11 -1.06 -20.08 9.47
C VAL A 11 0.45 -20.02 9.78
N ASN A 12 1.31 -20.00 8.76
CA ASN A 12 2.77 -20.02 8.91
C ASN A 12 3.39 -18.62 8.68
N PRO A 13 4.01 -17.99 9.71
CA PRO A 13 4.71 -16.71 9.57
C PRO A 13 5.84 -16.71 8.53
N GLU A 14 6.46 -17.87 8.29
CA GLU A 14 7.51 -18.02 7.29
C GLU A 14 6.94 -17.92 5.86
N GLU A 15 5.72 -18.41 5.63
CA GLU A 15 5.04 -18.30 4.33
C GLU A 15 4.55 -16.87 4.08
N GLU A 16 4.04 -16.19 5.10
CA GLU A 16 3.60 -14.79 4.98
C GLU A 16 4.78 -13.85 4.71
N SER A 17 5.91 -14.05 5.39
CA SER A 17 7.14 -13.29 5.12
C SER A 17 7.72 -13.60 3.73
N PHE A 18 7.63 -14.85 3.28
CA PHE A 18 8.00 -15.23 1.92
C PHE A 18 7.10 -14.55 0.87
N GLU A 19 5.78 -14.53 1.05
CA GLU A 19 4.87 -13.80 0.16
C GLU A 19 5.16 -12.29 0.13
N MET A 20 5.46 -11.68 1.29
CA MET A 20 5.84 -10.27 1.33
C MET A 20 7.13 -10.00 0.54
N SER A 21 8.09 -10.92 0.56
CA SER A 21 9.34 -10.81 -0.21
C SER A 21 9.12 -10.85 -1.73
N LEU A 22 8.07 -11.53 -2.19
CA LEU A 22 7.71 -11.61 -3.61
C LEU A 22 7.04 -10.33 -4.13
N ARG A 23 6.51 -9.48 -3.24
CA ARG A 23 5.86 -8.22 -3.64
C ARG A 23 6.92 -7.21 -4.08
N PRO A 24 6.75 -6.57 -5.24
CA PRO A 24 7.67 -5.55 -5.71
C PRO A 24 7.73 -4.40 -4.70
N GLN A 25 8.96 -3.96 -4.40
CA GLN A 25 9.23 -2.89 -3.44
C GLN A 25 9.36 -1.51 -4.10
N LEU A 26 9.73 -1.49 -5.39
CA LEU A 26 9.99 -0.28 -6.17
C LEU A 26 9.10 -0.24 -7.41
N LEU A 27 8.83 0.97 -7.92
CA LEU A 27 7.94 1.15 -9.08
C LEU A 27 8.50 0.47 -10.33
N ALA A 28 9.83 0.43 -10.46
CA ALA A 28 10.53 -0.24 -11.55
C ALA A 28 10.30 -1.76 -11.57
N HIS A 29 10.00 -2.38 -10.43
CA HIS A 29 9.75 -3.83 -10.33
C HIS A 29 8.27 -4.18 -10.52
N TYR A 30 7.38 -3.18 -10.61
CA TYR A 30 5.95 -3.40 -10.81
C TYR A 30 5.64 -3.73 -12.28
N ILE A 31 5.17 -4.95 -12.52
CA ILE A 31 4.92 -5.46 -13.87
C ILE A 31 3.54 -5.01 -14.36
N GLY A 32 3.49 -4.49 -15.59
CA GLY A 32 2.26 -3.96 -16.20
C GLY A 32 1.81 -2.62 -15.64
N GLN A 33 0.58 -2.21 -15.96
CA GLN A 33 -0.01 -0.92 -15.57
C GLN A 33 0.83 0.30 -16.00
N ASP A 34 1.43 0.27 -17.19
CA ASP A 34 2.43 1.26 -17.62
C ASP A 34 1.91 2.70 -17.55
N LYS A 35 0.68 2.96 -17.99
CA LYS A 35 0.04 4.29 -17.87
C LYS A 35 -0.04 4.79 -16.42
N VAL A 36 -0.34 3.91 -15.47
CA VAL A 36 -0.44 4.28 -14.04
C VAL A 36 0.95 4.51 -13.47
N LYS A 37 1.92 3.66 -13.82
CA LYS A 37 3.32 3.81 -13.39
C LYS A 37 3.92 5.12 -13.89
N ASP A 38 3.71 5.46 -15.17
CA ASP A 38 4.25 6.69 -15.76
C ASP A 38 3.69 7.94 -15.06
N ASN A 39 2.39 7.97 -14.80
CA ASN A 39 1.77 9.06 -14.06
C ASN A 39 2.30 9.16 -12.63
N LEU A 40 2.34 8.04 -11.89
CA LEU A 40 2.86 8.01 -10.52
C LEU A 40 4.33 8.44 -10.47
N LYS A 41 5.15 8.02 -11.42
CA LYS A 41 6.55 8.43 -11.51
C LYS A 41 6.68 9.94 -11.60
N ILE A 42 5.89 10.59 -12.46
CA ILE A 42 5.89 12.05 -12.59
C ILE A 42 5.51 12.72 -11.27
N PHE A 43 4.44 12.27 -10.60
CA PHE A 43 3.99 12.86 -9.33
C PHE A 43 5.00 12.66 -8.20
N ILE A 44 5.57 11.46 -8.07
CA ILE A 44 6.60 11.13 -7.08
C ILE A 44 7.84 11.98 -7.30
N GLU A 45 8.36 12.06 -8.53
CA GLU A 45 9.52 12.89 -8.84
C GLU A 45 9.27 14.37 -8.56
N ALA A 46 8.06 14.86 -8.86
CA ALA A 46 7.69 16.24 -8.59
C ALA A 46 7.62 16.53 -7.09
N ALA A 47 7.00 15.65 -6.30
CA ALA A 47 6.92 15.78 -4.84
C ALA A 47 8.31 15.72 -4.19
N LYS A 48 9.15 14.76 -4.61
CA LYS A 48 10.56 14.66 -4.17
C LYS A 48 11.36 15.93 -4.48
N LYS A 49 11.21 16.49 -5.68
CA LYS A 49 11.91 17.74 -6.06
C LYS A 49 11.50 18.94 -5.20
N ARG A 50 10.26 18.97 -4.72
CA ARG A 50 9.77 20.01 -3.79
C ARG A 50 10.05 19.70 -2.33
N ASN A 51 10.57 18.52 -2.02
CA ASN A 51 10.73 18.01 -0.66
C ASN A 51 9.41 18.02 0.13
N GLU A 52 8.33 17.63 -0.54
CA GLU A 52 6.97 17.59 -0.01
C GLU A 52 6.42 16.16 -0.01
N ALA A 53 5.37 15.93 0.79
CA ALA A 53 4.60 14.69 0.72
C ALA A 53 3.91 14.56 -0.65
N LEU A 54 3.68 13.32 -1.07
CA LEU A 54 2.85 13.05 -2.23
C LEU A 54 1.39 13.41 -1.91
N ASP A 55 0.68 13.97 -2.89
CA ASP A 55 -0.76 14.17 -2.78
C ASP A 55 -1.50 12.85 -2.52
N HIS A 56 -2.72 12.94 -1.98
CA HIS A 56 -3.53 11.77 -1.67
C HIS A 56 -3.88 10.97 -2.94
N VAL A 57 -3.63 9.66 -2.90
CA VAL A 57 -3.85 8.75 -4.03
C VAL A 57 -5.02 7.81 -3.73
N LEU A 58 -5.99 7.75 -4.66
CA LEU A 58 -7.06 6.76 -4.64
C LEU A 58 -6.74 5.64 -5.66
N LEU A 59 -6.55 4.42 -5.15
CA LEU A 59 -6.37 3.23 -5.97
C LEU A 59 -7.68 2.43 -6.00
N TYR A 60 -8.33 2.35 -7.17
CA TYR A 60 -9.58 1.62 -7.34
C TYR A 60 -9.47 0.55 -8.44
N GLY A 61 -10.27 -0.51 -8.32
CA GLY A 61 -10.36 -1.58 -9.33
C GLY A 61 -10.65 -2.95 -8.71
N PRO A 62 -10.87 -3.99 -9.54
CA PRO A 62 -11.10 -5.37 -9.10
C PRO A 62 -10.05 -5.93 -8.12
N PRO A 63 -10.40 -6.87 -7.22
CA PRO A 63 -9.43 -7.51 -6.33
C PRO A 63 -8.32 -8.23 -7.12
N GLY A 64 -7.14 -8.37 -6.54
CA GLY A 64 -6.00 -9.05 -7.16
C GLY A 64 -5.15 -8.22 -8.13
N LEU A 65 -5.51 -6.97 -8.44
CA LEU A 65 -4.75 -6.10 -9.36
C LEU A 65 -3.53 -5.40 -8.72
N GLY A 66 -3.11 -5.80 -7.53
CA GLY A 66 -1.91 -5.24 -6.88
C GLY A 66 -2.07 -3.83 -6.29
N LYS A 67 -3.29 -3.36 -5.99
CA LYS A 67 -3.52 -2.04 -5.38
C LYS A 67 -2.77 -1.84 -4.06
N THR A 68 -2.87 -2.81 -3.14
CA THR A 68 -2.14 -2.78 -1.87
C THR A 68 -0.63 -2.79 -2.10
N THR A 69 -0.17 -3.58 -3.07
CA THR A 69 1.24 -3.60 -3.49
C THR A 69 1.68 -2.24 -4.02
N LEU A 70 0.88 -1.60 -4.88
CA LEU A 70 1.19 -0.29 -5.44
C LEU A 70 1.22 0.81 -4.37
N ALA A 71 0.34 0.75 -3.37
CA ALA A 71 0.38 1.67 -2.23
C ALA A 71 1.68 1.54 -1.42
N MET A 72 2.15 0.31 -1.18
CA MET A 72 3.45 0.07 -0.51
C MET A 72 4.62 0.56 -1.36
N VAL A 73 4.59 0.31 -2.67
CA VAL A 73 5.59 0.83 -3.61
C VAL A 73 5.65 2.35 -3.57
N ILE A 74 4.51 3.05 -3.56
CA ILE A 74 4.46 4.51 -3.47
C ILE A 74 5.12 5.00 -2.18
N ALA A 75 4.82 4.38 -1.04
CA ALA A 75 5.41 4.76 0.23
C ALA A 75 6.93 4.54 0.26
N ASN A 76 7.39 3.39 -0.26
CA ASN A 76 8.82 3.08 -0.40
C ASN A 76 9.53 4.09 -1.30
N GLU A 77 8.92 4.44 -2.45
CA GLU A 77 9.45 5.46 -3.33
C GLU A 77 9.59 6.80 -2.60
N MET A 78 8.61 7.19 -1.80
CA MET A 78 8.65 8.43 -1.01
C MET A 78 9.58 8.35 0.21
N GLY A 79 10.15 7.18 0.54
CA GLY A 79 10.93 6.99 1.76
C GLY A 79 10.11 7.20 3.04
N ALA A 80 8.80 7.01 2.96
CA ALA A 80 7.86 7.33 4.03
C ALA A 80 7.57 6.12 4.93
N GLY A 81 7.50 6.34 6.24
CA GLY A 81 7.00 5.34 7.18
C GLY A 81 5.54 4.97 6.87
N ILE A 82 5.22 3.67 6.88
CA ILE A 82 3.91 3.16 6.47
C ILE A 82 3.03 2.89 7.69
N ARG A 83 1.78 3.37 7.65
CA ARG A 83 0.70 2.96 8.55
C ARG A 83 -0.47 2.45 7.73
N THR A 84 -0.84 1.18 7.91
CA THR A 84 -1.96 0.57 7.20
C THR A 84 -3.14 0.34 8.12
N THR A 85 -4.36 0.63 7.67
CA THR A 85 -5.60 0.25 8.35
C THR A 85 -6.66 -0.17 7.34
N SER A 86 -7.66 -0.92 7.80
CA SER A 86 -8.83 -1.28 6.99
C SER A 86 -10.06 -0.49 7.41
N GLY A 87 -10.99 -0.25 6.48
CA GLY A 87 -12.24 0.46 6.73
C GLY A 87 -13.01 -0.04 7.95
N PRO A 88 -13.25 -1.36 8.10
CA PRO A 88 -13.92 -1.91 9.28
C PRO A 88 -13.18 -1.71 10.61
N ALA A 89 -11.87 -1.42 10.58
CA ALA A 89 -11.07 -1.19 11.78
C ALA A 89 -11.20 0.24 12.32
N ILE A 90 -11.85 1.14 11.56
CA ILE A 90 -12.19 2.49 12.00
C ILE A 90 -13.67 2.50 12.34
N GLU A 91 -14.00 2.23 13.60
CA GLU A 91 -15.40 2.20 14.06
C GLU A 91 -15.88 3.58 14.50
N ARG A 92 -14.97 4.40 15.04
CA ARG A 92 -15.28 5.71 15.61
C ARG A 92 -14.37 6.79 15.05
N PRO A 93 -14.83 8.05 14.96
CA PRO A 93 -13.99 9.17 14.54
C PRO A 93 -12.68 9.32 15.35
N GLY A 94 -12.68 8.92 16.62
CA GLY A 94 -11.50 8.95 17.50
C GLY A 94 -10.38 7.99 17.08
N ASP A 95 -10.71 6.88 16.42
CA ASP A 95 -9.73 5.88 15.97
C ASP A 95 -8.88 6.47 14.83
N LEU A 96 -9.53 7.15 13.89
CA LEU A 96 -8.86 7.88 12.83
C LEU A 96 -7.99 9.00 13.39
N ALA A 97 -8.51 9.79 14.34
CA ALA A 97 -7.74 10.87 14.96
C ALA A 97 -6.45 10.34 15.60
N THR A 98 -6.52 9.20 16.30
CA THR A 98 -5.36 8.56 16.94
C THR A 98 -4.32 8.08 15.92
N ILE A 99 -4.77 7.53 14.78
CA ILE A 99 -3.85 7.12 13.72
C ILE A 99 -3.16 8.35 13.11
N LEU A 100 -3.92 9.40 12.81
CA LEU A 100 -3.42 10.64 12.22
C LEU A 100 -2.44 11.37 13.13
N THR A 101 -2.64 11.38 14.45
CA THR A 101 -1.69 12.00 15.39
C THR A 101 -0.41 11.19 15.56
N SER A 102 -0.43 9.89 15.24
CA SER A 102 0.76 9.02 15.30
C SER A 102 1.62 9.06 14.03
N LEU A 103 1.16 9.71 12.97
CA LEU A 103 1.88 9.81 11.70
C LEU A 103 2.96 10.87 11.76
N GLU A 104 4.17 10.49 11.38
CA GLU A 104 5.28 11.41 11.21
C GLU A 104 5.06 12.31 9.99
N PRO A 105 5.63 13.53 9.96
CA PRO A 105 5.60 14.38 8.77
C PRO A 105 6.16 13.62 7.54
N GLY A 106 5.38 13.59 6.46
CA GLY A 106 5.72 12.81 5.26
C GLY A 106 5.39 11.31 5.34
N GLY A 107 4.85 10.83 6.47
CA GLY A 107 4.39 9.46 6.65
C GLY A 107 3.23 9.10 5.70
N CYS A 108 3.20 7.84 5.27
CA CYS A 108 2.18 7.32 4.38
C CYS A 108 1.10 6.55 5.14
N PHE A 109 -0.14 7.03 5.05
CA PHE A 109 -1.31 6.35 5.57
C PHE A 109 -2.04 5.60 4.45
N ILE A 110 -2.17 4.29 4.60
CA ILE A 110 -2.86 3.43 3.64
C ILE A 110 -4.17 2.96 4.26
N TYR A 111 -5.27 3.33 3.62
CA TYR A 111 -6.63 2.93 3.98
C TYR A 111 -7.16 1.92 2.94
N ARG A 112 -7.54 0.72 3.40
CA ARG A 112 -8.02 -0.39 2.55
C ARG A 112 -9.46 -0.80 2.84
#